data_AF-A0A4V2AJZ1-F1
#
_entry.id   AF-A0A4V2AJZ1-F1
#
_cell.length_a   1.000
_cell.length_b   1.000
_cell.length_c   1.000
_cell.angle_alpha   90.00
_cell.angle_beta   90.00
_cell.angle_gamma   90.00
#
_symmetry.space_group_name_H-M   'P 1'
#
loop_
_entity.id
_entity.type
_entity.pdbx_description
1 polymer ?
#
loop_
_entity_poly.entity_id
_entity_poly.type
_entity_poly.pdbx_seq_one_letter_code
_entity_poly.pdbx_strand_id
1 'polypeptide(L)'
;VSAGDDRLGTLNFATFALAAPEWRANLAANYRLDRHNFRLGVNYVSAVTDERPGRQYGEDGEDWVTTDFTYRFQLADDLALTATVANLLDRDPPKAQEELGYDPFMGNPLGRTFELGVKKVF
;
A
#
# COMPACT_ATOMS: atom_id res chain seq x y z
N VAL A 1 -27.45 12.80 -21.92
CA VAL A 1 -26.88 12.23 -20.68
C VAL A 1 -26.44 10.83 -21.05
N SER A 2 -25.13 10.56 -21.03
CA SER A 2 -24.65 9.19 -21.24
C SER A 2 -25.34 8.30 -20.22
N ALA A 3 -25.86 7.14 -20.63
CA ALA A 3 -26.13 6.08 -19.66
C ALA A 3 -24.82 5.88 -18.89
N GLY A 4 -24.88 5.84 -17.55
CA GLY A 4 -23.69 5.86 -16.70
C GLY A 4 -22.64 4.88 -17.20
N ASP A 5 -21.41 5.35 -17.31
CA ASP A 5 -20.26 4.53 -17.71
C ASP A 5 -19.85 3.68 -16.50
N ASP A 6 -19.59 2.38 -16.71
CA ASP A 6 -18.94 1.58 -15.68
C ASP A 6 -17.47 1.96 -15.62
N ARG A 7 -17.03 2.34 -14.42
CA ARG A 7 -15.67 2.84 -14.14
C ARG A 7 -14.96 1.98 -13.11
N LEU A 8 -15.57 0.86 -12.70
CA LEU A 8 -14.93 -0.08 -11.80
C LEU A 8 -13.83 -0.82 -12.55
N GLY A 9 -12.66 -0.97 -11.92
CA GLY A 9 -11.49 -1.60 -12.52
C GLY A 9 -10.69 -0.71 -13.47
N THR A 10 -11.02 0.58 -13.61
CA THR A 10 -10.34 1.49 -14.55
C THR A 10 -9.53 2.58 -13.86
N LEU A 11 -8.50 3.07 -14.55
CA LEU A 11 -7.61 4.16 -14.10
C LEU A 11 -8.37 5.49 -14.08
N ASN A 12 -9.36 5.67 -14.97
CA ASN A 12 -10.22 6.85 -15.04
C ASN A 12 -9.48 8.15 -15.36
N PHE A 13 -8.28 8.07 -15.95
CA PHE A 13 -7.35 9.19 -16.16
C PHE A 13 -7.97 10.37 -16.90
N ALA A 14 -8.74 10.10 -17.97
CA ALA A 14 -9.31 11.14 -18.84
C ALA A 14 -10.69 11.63 -18.37
N THR A 15 -11.03 11.39 -17.10
CA THR A 15 -12.37 11.62 -16.56
C THR A 15 -12.31 12.48 -15.29
N PHE A 16 -13.46 12.79 -14.70
CA PHE A 16 -13.52 13.48 -13.40
C PHE A 16 -13.34 12.53 -12.21
N ALA A 17 -13.35 11.22 -12.45
CA ALA A 17 -13.18 10.20 -11.42
C ALA A 17 -11.70 9.90 -11.16
N LEU A 18 -11.43 9.19 -10.08
CA LEU A 18 -10.12 8.64 -9.75
C LEU A 18 -10.07 7.17 -10.12
N ALA A 19 -8.87 6.58 -10.13
CA ALA A 19 -8.71 5.14 -10.29
C ALA A 19 -9.57 4.37 -9.28
N ALA A 20 -10.32 3.40 -9.80
CA ALA A 20 -11.37 2.72 -9.06
C ALA A 20 -11.09 1.21 -9.03
N PRO A 21 -10.14 0.75 -8.21
CA PRO A 21 -9.82 -0.66 -8.09
C PRO A 21 -11.04 -1.42 -7.57
N GLU A 22 -11.28 -2.61 -8.13
CA GLU A 22 -12.39 -3.47 -7.71
C GLU A 22 -12.26 -3.88 -6.24
N TRP A 23 -11.03 -4.07 -5.77
CA TRP A 23 -10.74 -4.53 -4.42
C TRP A 23 -9.65 -3.69 -3.78
N ARG A 24 -9.90 -3.30 -2.53
CA ARG A 24 -8.89 -2.75 -1.63
C ARG A 24 -9.05 -3.39 -0.25
N ALA A 25 -8.00 -4.05 0.22
CA ALA A 25 -8.01 -4.78 1.47
C ALA A 25 -6.78 -4.48 2.32
N ASN A 26 -6.97 -4.48 3.64
CA ASN A 26 -5.90 -4.36 4.61
C ASN A 26 -6.07 -5.49 5.63
N LEU A 27 -5.07 -6.37 5.72
CA LEU A 27 -5.05 -7.53 6.60
C LEU A 27 -3.92 -7.37 7.61
N ALA A 28 -4.13 -7.83 8.84
CA ALA A 28 -3.06 -7.84 9.83
C ALA A 28 -3.16 -9.05 10.76
N ALA A 29 -2.00 -9.58 11.12
CA ALA A 29 -1.83 -10.59 12.16
C ALA A 29 -0.93 -9.99 13.26
N ASN A 30 -1.33 -10.17 14.51
CA ASN A 30 -0.54 -9.74 15.66
C ASN A 30 -0.30 -10.92 16.59
N TYR A 31 0.95 -11.11 17.00
CA TYR A 31 1.36 -12.17 17.90
C TYR A 31 2.17 -11.59 19.07
N ARG A 32 1.75 -11.90 20.29
CA ARG A 32 2.41 -11.46 21.52
C ARG A 32 2.99 -12.67 22.24
N LEU A 33 4.28 -12.57 22.59
CA LEU A 33 5.01 -13.55 23.36
C LEU A 33 5.73 -12.83 24.51
N ASP A 34 5.13 -12.87 25.70
CA ASP A 34 5.63 -12.16 26.88
C ASP A 34 5.90 -10.67 26.60
N ARG A 35 7.16 -10.22 26.69
CA ARG A 35 7.63 -8.85 26.43
C ARG A 35 7.78 -8.51 24.95
N HIS A 36 7.57 -9.47 24.05
CA HIS A 36 7.71 -9.32 22.61
C HIS A 36 6.33 -9.23 21.94
N ASN A 37 6.17 -8.29 21.02
CA ASN A 37 4.98 -8.18 20.18
C ASN A 37 5.39 -8.01 18.71
N PHE A 38 4.83 -8.85 17.85
CA PHE A 38 5.09 -8.88 16.42
C PHE A 38 3.78 -8.59 15.69
N ARG A 39 3.82 -7.73 14.68
CA ARG A 39 2.69 -7.44 13.80
C ARG A 39 3.13 -7.54 12.36
N LEU A 40 2.40 -8.32 11.57
CA LEU A 40 2.52 -8.37 10.12
C LEU A 40 1.26 -7.75 9.52
N GLY A 41 1.42 -6.73 8.68
CA GLY A 41 0.35 -6.13 7.89
C GLY A 41 0.54 -6.45 6.41
N VAL A 42 -0.57 -6.67 5.70
CA VAL A 42 -0.58 -6.80 4.23
C VAL A 42 -1.63 -5.84 3.69
N ASN A 43 -1.22 -4.96 2.78
CA ASN A 43 -2.12 -4.05 2.08
C ASN A 43 -2.23 -4.53 0.63
N TYR A 44 -3.45 -4.58 0.11
CA TYR A 44 -3.77 -5.04 -1.25
C TYR A 44 -4.67 -4.02 -1.95
N VAL A 45 -4.34 -3.69 -3.19
CA VAL A 45 -5.16 -2.91 -4.12
C VAL A 45 -5.13 -3.65 -5.45
N SER A 46 -6.29 -4.03 -5.98
CA SER A 46 -6.34 -4.69 -7.29
C SER A 46 -5.88 -3.75 -8.40
N ALA A 47 -5.36 -4.32 -9.48
CA ALA A 47 -5.00 -3.59 -10.68
C ALA A 47 -6.17 -2.77 -11.22
N VAL A 48 -5.83 -1.70 -11.94
CA VAL A 48 -6.75 -0.94 -12.77
C VAL A 48 -6.20 -0.88 -14.19
N THR A 49 -7.10 -0.87 -15.16
CA THR A 49 -6.73 -0.76 -16.58
C THR A 49 -6.85 0.69 -17.05
N ASP A 50 -5.89 1.14 -17.85
CA ASP A 50 -5.95 2.42 -18.55
C ASP A 50 -6.87 2.31 -19.76
N GLU A 51 -8.03 2.96 -19.70
CA GLU A 51 -9.08 2.83 -20.72
C GLU A 51 -8.89 3.77 -21.94
N ARG A 52 -7.79 4.53 -21.99
CA ARG A 52 -7.54 5.51 -23.05
C ARG A 52 -7.22 4.79 -24.37
N PRO A 53 -7.64 5.33 -25.53
CA PRO A 53 -7.29 4.73 -26.83
C PRO A 53 -5.78 4.81 -27.08
N GLY A 54 -5.20 3.75 -27.63
CA GLY A 54 -3.79 3.68 -27.98
C GLY A 54 -3.08 2.52 -27.30
N ARG A 55 -1.76 2.64 -27.12
CA ARG A 55 -1.00 1.76 -26.24
C ARG A 55 -0.47 2.61 -25.11
N GLN A 56 -0.78 2.23 -23.88
CA GLN A 56 -0.36 2.95 -22.70
C GLN A 56 0.75 2.20 -21.96
N TYR A 57 1.67 2.93 -21.35
CA TYR A 57 2.65 2.35 -20.44
C TYR A 57 1.96 1.88 -19.16
N GLY A 58 2.01 0.57 -18.87
CA GLY A 58 1.30 -0.01 -17.73
C GLY A 58 -0.22 -0.11 -17.94
N GLU A 59 -0.68 -0.22 -19.19
CA GLU A 59 -2.10 -0.26 -19.58
C GLU A 59 -2.93 -1.27 -18.78
N ASP A 60 -2.45 -2.49 -18.58
CA ASP A 60 -3.17 -3.54 -17.84
C ASP A 60 -3.05 -3.43 -16.31
N GLY A 61 -2.24 -2.49 -15.82
CA GLY A 61 -1.94 -2.33 -14.40
C GLY A 61 -1.23 -3.53 -13.77
N GLU A 62 -1.08 -3.48 -12.44
CA GLU A 62 -0.58 -4.59 -11.62
C GLU A 62 -1.19 -4.47 -10.22
N ASP A 63 -1.55 -5.59 -9.60
CA ASP A 63 -2.08 -5.60 -8.23
C ASP A 63 -1.05 -5.05 -7.25
N TRP A 64 -1.31 -3.94 -6.58
CA TRP A 64 -0.40 -3.40 -5.56
C TRP A 64 -0.52 -4.16 -4.24
N VAL A 65 0.58 -4.78 -3.82
CA VAL A 65 0.64 -5.57 -2.59
C VAL A 65 1.90 -5.21 -1.82
N THR A 66 1.73 -4.73 -0.59
CA THR A 66 2.83 -4.46 0.33
C THR A 66 2.66 -5.22 1.62
N THR A 67 3.79 -5.61 2.20
CA THR A 67 3.85 -6.28 3.50
C THR A 67 4.64 -5.41 4.45
N ASP A 68 4.06 -5.09 5.59
CA ASP A 68 4.71 -4.28 6.63
C ASP A 68 4.92 -5.14 7.88
N PHE A 69 6.07 -5.00 8.51
CA PHE A 69 6.39 -5.73 9.74
C PHE A 69 6.78 -4.77 10.86
N THR A 70 6.14 -4.92 12.01
CA THR A 70 6.48 -4.18 13.23
C THR A 70 6.83 -5.14 14.34
N TYR A 71 7.97 -4.91 14.97
CA TYR A 71 8.38 -5.57 16.19
C TYR A 71 8.46 -4.55 17.32
N ARG A 72 7.81 -4.84 18.44
CA ARG A 72 7.86 -4.05 19.67
C ARG A 72 8.37 -4.92 20.82
N PHE A 73 9.34 -4.40 21.55
CA PHE A 73 9.92 -5.04 22.73
C PHE A 73 9.70 -4.17 23.96
N GLN A 74 9.06 -4.73 24.99
CA GLN A 74 8.94 -4.12 26.31
C GLN A 74 10.22 -4.40 27.10
N LEU A 75 11.16 -3.45 27.09
CA LEU A 75 12.47 -3.60 27.72
C LEU A 75 12.37 -3.60 29.26
N ALA A 76 11.54 -2.71 29.80
CA ALA A 76 11.17 -2.62 31.22
C ALA A 76 9.71 -2.18 31.33
N ASP A 77 9.09 -2.20 32.51
CA ASP A 77 7.65 -1.87 32.66
C ASP A 77 7.29 -0.47 32.15
N ASP A 78 8.25 0.45 32.20
CA ASP A 78 8.09 1.85 31.78
C ASP A 78 8.79 2.19 30.44
N LEU A 79 9.47 1.24 29.79
CA LEU A 79 10.31 1.47 28.63
C LEU A 79 10.08 0.43 27.53
N ALA A 80 9.84 0.90 26.30
CA ALA A 80 9.68 0.06 25.13
C ALA A 80 10.44 0.58 23.90
N LEU A 81 10.87 -0.37 23.08
CA LEU A 81 11.53 -0.16 21.80
C LEU A 81 10.62 -0.71 20.69
N THR A 82 10.57 -0.02 19.56
CA THR A 82 9.82 -0.44 18.37
C THR A 82 10.72 -0.34 17.15
N ALA A 83 10.65 -1.33 16.27
CA ALA A 83 11.22 -1.29 14.94
C ALA A 83 10.15 -1.69 13.92
N THR A 84 9.99 -0.91 12.87
CA THR A 84 9.08 -1.19 11.75
C THR A 84 9.85 -1.22 10.44
N VAL A 85 9.51 -2.17 9.59
CA VAL A 85 9.91 -2.21 8.18
C VAL A 85 8.64 -2.13 7.35
N ALA A 86 8.42 -1.00 6.68
CA ALA A 86 7.33 -0.87 5.72
C ALA A 86 7.81 -1.27 4.32
N ASN A 87 6.91 -1.84 3.52
CA ASN A 87 7.24 -2.44 2.22
C ASN A 87 8.42 -3.43 2.34
N LEU A 88 8.27 -4.41 3.24
CA LEU A 88 9.27 -5.41 3.60
C LEU A 88 9.86 -6.14 2.39
N LEU A 89 9.11 -6.26 1.30
CA LEU A 89 9.54 -6.93 0.06
C LEU A 89 10.15 -5.97 -0.96
N ASP A 90 10.25 -4.67 -0.66
CA ASP A 90 10.84 -3.63 -1.53
C ASP A 90 10.20 -3.58 -2.92
N ARG A 91 8.88 -3.50 -2.95
CA ARG A 91 8.13 -3.50 -4.19
C ARG A 91 7.98 -2.09 -4.76
N ASP A 92 8.18 -1.94 -6.07
CA ASP A 92 7.86 -0.71 -6.81
C ASP A 92 6.36 -0.59 -7.07
N PRO A 93 5.79 0.63 -7.09
CA PRO A 93 4.37 0.83 -7.38
C PRO A 93 4.01 0.35 -8.80
N PRO A 94 2.74 -0.03 -9.05
CA PRO A 94 2.28 -0.40 -10.38
C PRO A 94 2.52 0.73 -11.37
N LYS A 95 3.04 0.38 -12.53
CA LYS A 95 3.32 1.33 -13.59
C LYS A 95 2.01 1.89 -14.16
N ALA A 96 1.97 3.19 -14.38
CA ALA A 96 0.87 3.84 -15.07
C ALA A 96 1.40 5.00 -15.92
N GLN A 97 0.78 5.27 -17.06
CA GLN A 97 1.15 6.40 -17.91
C GLN A 97 0.56 7.72 -17.37
N GLU A 98 1.04 8.11 -16.19
CA GLU A 98 0.75 9.36 -15.51
C GLU A 98 2.03 10.18 -15.29
N GLU A 99 1.89 11.39 -14.74
CA GLU A 99 3.02 12.31 -14.51
C GLU A 99 4.16 11.66 -13.70
N LEU A 100 3.81 10.83 -12.71
CA LEU A 100 4.77 10.17 -11.83
C LEU A 100 5.22 8.79 -12.33
N GLY A 101 4.67 8.28 -13.44
CA GLY A 101 4.92 6.92 -13.92
C GLY A 101 4.20 5.81 -13.13
N TYR A 102 3.38 6.19 -12.15
CA TYR A 102 2.45 5.38 -11.36
C TYR A 102 1.30 6.28 -10.87
N ASP A 103 0.20 5.68 -10.43
CA ASP A 103 -0.92 6.40 -9.81
C ASP A 103 -0.74 6.47 -8.26
N PRO A 104 -0.67 7.68 -7.65
CA PRO A 104 -0.49 7.87 -6.21
C PRO A 104 -1.68 7.44 -5.33
N PHE A 105 -2.85 7.19 -5.91
CA PHE A 105 -3.98 6.59 -5.21
C PHE A 105 -3.90 5.07 -5.19
N MET A 106 -3.21 4.45 -6.15
CA MET A 106 -3.04 3.00 -6.26
C MET A 106 -1.84 2.48 -5.48
N GLY A 107 -0.72 3.20 -5.49
CA GLY A 107 0.54 2.76 -4.90
C GLY A 107 1.34 3.86 -4.20
N ASN A 108 2.54 3.51 -3.75
CA ASN A 108 3.49 4.42 -3.11
C ASN A 108 4.90 4.13 -3.63
N PRO A 109 5.71 5.16 -4.01
CA PRO A 109 7.06 4.98 -4.53
C PRO A 109 8.10 4.76 -3.43
N LEU A 110 7.72 4.92 -2.15
CA LEU A 110 8.58 4.55 -1.06
C LEU A 110 8.79 3.03 -1.11
N GLY A 111 10.00 2.64 -1.50
CA GLY A 111 10.52 1.28 -1.35
C GLY A 111 10.57 0.87 0.13
N ARG A 112 11.50 0.00 0.48
CA ARG A 112 11.64 -0.45 1.86
C ARG A 112 12.08 0.68 2.78
N THR A 113 11.27 0.99 3.79
CA THR A 113 11.60 2.01 4.79
C THR A 113 11.69 1.41 6.19
N PHE A 114 12.58 1.97 7.00
CA PHE A 114 12.84 1.52 8.36
C PHE A 114 12.49 2.64 9.34
N GLU A 115 11.72 2.31 10.37
CA GLU A 115 11.36 3.23 11.45
C GLU A 115 11.76 2.63 12.80
N LEU A 116 12.39 3.44 13.65
CA LEU A 116 12.77 3.07 15.01
C LEU A 116 12.11 4.01 16.01
N GLY A 117 11.55 3.46 17.08
CA GLY A 117 10.84 4.21 18.10
C GLY A 117 11.27 3.81 19.52
N VAL A 118 11.27 4.79 20.42
CA VAL A 118 11.49 4.59 21.86
C VAL A 118 10.35 5.25 22.61
N LYS A 119 9.75 4.53 23.56
CA LYS A 119 8.70 5.05 24.45
C LYS A 119 9.11 4.87 25.91
N LYS A 120 9.18 5.98 26.66
CA LYS A 120 9.37 6.00 28.12
C LYS A 120 8.14 6.62 28.78
N VAL A 121 7.62 5.97 29.83
CA VAL A 121 6.58 6.51 30.71
C VAL A 121 7.26 6.98 32.01
N PHE A 122 6.83 8.14 32.55
CA PHE A 122 7.38 8.77 33.75
C PHE A 122 6.35 8.81 34.87
#